data_AF-A0A5D0VIB7-F1
#
_entry.id   AF-A0A5D0VIB7-F1
#
_cell.length_a   1.000
_cell.length_b   1.000
_cell.length_c   1.000
_cell.angle_alpha   90.00
_cell.angle_beta   90.00
_cell.angle_gamma   90.00
#
_symmetry.space_group_name_H-M   'P 1'
#
loop_
_entity.id
_entity.type
_entity.pdbx_description
1 polymer ?
#
loop_
_entity_poly.entity_id
_entity_poly.type
_entity_poly.pdbx_seq_one_letter_code
_entity_poly.pdbx_strand_id
1 'polypeptide(L)'
;MQKYCLGLFVTLSMTLLVDVATAAQPMATNPARFGAMTCQQLWYLEQGVLAEGKVCLKSERARRAFQRAGKCIASDEAILSSAERDYLSKLRDVGKGKGCPGF
;
A
#
# COMPACT_ATOMS: atom_id res chain seq x y z
N MET A 1 -26.87 43.16 1.37
CA MET A 1 -28.15 42.49 1.72
C MET A 1 -27.80 41.14 2.34
N GLN A 2 -28.42 40.78 3.47
CA GLN A 2 -28.32 39.52 4.25
C GLN A 2 -27.03 39.40 5.13
N LYS A 3 -26.95 39.67 6.44
CA LYS A 3 -27.87 39.69 7.61
C LYS A 3 -28.54 38.35 7.94
N TYR A 4 -27.83 37.46 8.66
CA TYR A 4 -28.29 36.49 9.70
C TYR A 4 -27.04 35.84 10.33
N CYS A 5 -26.94 35.47 11.60
CA CYS A 5 -27.57 35.85 12.85
C CYS A 5 -26.59 35.33 13.91
N LEU A 6 -26.19 36.17 14.88
CA LEU A 6 -25.57 35.70 16.12
C LEU A 6 -26.55 34.70 16.76
N GLY A 7 -26.13 33.44 16.85
CA GLY A 7 -26.84 32.37 17.52
C GLY A 7 -25.87 31.67 18.45
N LEU A 8 -25.93 32.07 19.71
CA LEU A 8 -25.25 31.50 20.87
C LEU A 8 -25.47 29.98 20.96
N PHE A 9 -24.43 29.17 20.72
CA PHE A 9 -24.35 27.79 21.22
C PHE A 9 -22.97 27.55 21.83
N VAL A 10 -22.92 27.78 23.13
CA VAL A 10 -21.79 27.49 24.01
C VAL A 10 -21.72 25.98 24.23
N THR A 11 -20.57 25.41 23.83
CA THR A 11 -19.92 24.18 24.30
C THR A 11 -20.70 22.86 24.32
N LEU A 12 -20.34 21.97 23.39
CA LEU A 12 -19.86 20.64 23.78
C LEU A 12 -18.76 20.19 22.83
N SER A 13 -17.53 20.25 23.32
CA SER A 13 -16.34 19.75 22.65
C SER A 13 -16.48 18.25 22.40
N MET A 14 -16.60 17.85 21.14
CA MET A 14 -16.22 16.50 20.73
C MET A 14 -15.58 16.58 19.35
N THR A 15 -14.41 17.23 19.33
CA THR A 15 -13.42 17.06 18.26
C THR A 15 -12.97 15.60 18.27
N LEU A 16 -13.66 14.75 17.51
CA LEU A 16 -13.08 13.50 17.05
C LEU A 16 -12.09 13.84 15.93
N LEU A 17 -10.90 14.28 16.31
CA LEU A 17 -9.72 14.18 15.45
C LEU A 17 -9.34 12.69 15.42
N VAL A 18 -10.02 11.92 14.57
CA VAL A 18 -9.53 10.61 14.15
C VAL A 18 -8.47 10.86 13.09
N ASP A 19 -7.27 11.23 13.53
CA ASP A 19 -6.03 11.03 12.77
C ASP A 19 -5.75 9.52 12.70
N VAL A 20 -6.56 8.81 11.90
CA VAL A 20 -6.20 7.48 11.45
C VAL A 20 -5.27 7.68 10.25
N ALA A 21 -4.03 8.05 10.56
CA ALA A 21 -2.91 7.73 9.71
C ALA A 21 -2.73 6.21 9.78
N THR A 22 -3.55 5.46 9.04
CA THR A 22 -3.27 4.05 8.75
C THR A 22 -2.00 4.06 7.92
N ALA A 23 -0.85 3.93 8.58
CA ALA A 23 0.34 3.46 7.93
C ALA A 23 -0.02 2.13 7.27
N ALA A 24 0.00 2.15 5.93
CA ALA A 24 0.23 1.02 5.04
C ALA A 24 0.65 -0.24 5.82
N GLN A 25 -0.20 -1.27 5.82
CA GLN A 25 0.18 -2.57 6.36
C GLN A 25 0.86 -3.33 5.23
N PRO A 26 2.21 -3.37 5.18
CA PRO A 26 2.89 -4.23 4.24
C PRO A 26 2.43 -5.64 4.58
N MET A 27 1.95 -6.37 3.58
CA MET A 27 1.38 -7.71 3.78
C MET A 27 -0.06 -7.74 4.35
N ALA A 28 -0.91 -6.77 4.03
CA ALA A 28 -2.33 -6.77 4.41
C ALA A 28 -3.15 -7.98 3.90
N THR A 29 -2.64 -8.71 2.90
CA THR A 29 -3.33 -9.89 2.33
C THR A 29 -2.72 -11.18 2.85
N ASN A 30 -3.53 -12.07 3.42
CA ASN A 30 -3.05 -13.39 3.82
C ASN A 30 -2.51 -14.17 2.60
N PRO A 31 -1.27 -14.71 2.65
CA PRO A 31 -0.69 -15.50 1.56
C PRO A 31 -1.56 -16.66 1.06
N ALA A 32 -2.39 -17.25 1.93
CA ALA A 32 -3.34 -18.29 1.55
C ALA A 32 -4.36 -17.84 0.49
N ARG A 33 -4.56 -16.53 0.31
CA ARG A 33 -5.51 -15.96 -0.67
C ARG A 33 -4.89 -15.64 -2.03
N PHE A 34 -3.56 -15.71 -2.18
CA PHE A 34 -2.91 -15.37 -3.45
C PHE A 34 -3.45 -16.20 -4.63
N GLY A 35 -3.74 -17.48 -4.41
CA GLY A 35 -4.27 -18.37 -5.46
C GLY A 35 -5.60 -17.87 -6.06
N ALA A 36 -6.44 -17.21 -5.27
CA ALA A 36 -7.73 -16.66 -5.71
C ALA A 36 -7.60 -15.27 -6.37
N MET A 37 -6.45 -14.61 -6.26
CA MET A 37 -6.23 -13.27 -6.82
C MET A 37 -5.99 -13.33 -8.33
N THR A 38 -6.39 -12.28 -9.04
CA THR A 38 -6.03 -12.10 -10.46
C THR A 38 -4.56 -11.72 -10.60
N CYS A 39 -3.98 -11.94 -11.77
CA CYS A 39 -2.60 -11.52 -12.05
C CYS A 39 -2.35 -10.04 -11.80
N GLN A 40 -3.35 -9.20 -12.11
CA GLN A 40 -3.27 -7.76 -11.83
C GLN A 40 -3.24 -7.48 -10.33
N GLN A 41 -4.09 -8.15 -9.54
CA GLN A 41 -4.11 -7.99 -8.09
C GLN A 41 -2.79 -8.44 -7.46
N LEU A 42 -2.22 -9.57 -7.90
CA LEU A 42 -0.91 -10.03 -7.46
C LEU A 42 0.18 -9.00 -7.77
N TRP A 43 0.18 -8.46 -9.00
CA TRP A 43 1.15 -7.43 -9.40
C TRP A 43 1.05 -6.17 -8.52
N TYR A 44 -0.15 -5.65 -8.28
CA TYR A 44 -0.32 -4.48 -7.40
C TYR A 44 0.13 -4.75 -5.97
N LEU A 45 -0.15 -5.96 -5.46
CA LEU A 45 0.27 -6.35 -4.13
C LEU A 45 1.80 -6.43 -4.02
N GLU A 46 2.48 -7.02 -5.01
CA GLU A 46 3.95 -7.05 -5.06
C GLU A 46 4.54 -5.64 -5.06
N GLN A 47 4.10 -4.78 -5.98
CA GLN A 47 4.62 -3.42 -6.11
C GLN A 47 4.31 -2.57 -4.88
N GLY A 48 3.19 -2.81 -4.21
CA GLY A 48 2.83 -2.15 -2.94
C GLY A 48 3.81 -2.50 -1.83
N VAL A 49 4.12 -3.78 -1.63
CA VAL A 49 5.09 -4.24 -0.63
C VAL A 49 6.48 -3.64 -0.90
N LEU A 50 6.92 -3.62 -2.16
CA LEU A 50 8.19 -2.98 -2.54
C LEU A 50 8.21 -1.48 -2.24
N ALA A 51 7.13 -0.76 -2.58
CA ALA A 51 7.04 0.69 -2.37
C ALA A 51 7.00 1.07 -0.88
N GLU A 52 6.26 0.31 -0.08
CA GLU A 52 6.17 0.50 1.37
C GLU A 52 7.49 0.20 2.06
N GLY A 53 8.14 -0.89 1.65
CA GLY A 53 9.49 -1.28 2.05
C GLY A 53 10.60 -0.37 1.50
N LYS A 54 10.25 0.77 0.88
CA LYS A 54 11.17 1.80 0.36
C LYS A 54 12.14 1.32 -0.73
N VAL A 55 11.78 0.25 -1.44
CA VAL A 55 12.52 -0.23 -2.62
C VAL A 55 12.13 0.62 -3.82
N CYS A 56 13.13 1.09 -4.57
CA CYS A 56 12.92 1.90 -5.76
C CYS A 56 12.30 1.05 -6.88
N LEU A 57 11.05 1.36 -7.23
CA LEU A 57 10.30 0.66 -8.27
C LEU A 57 10.95 0.88 -9.65
N LYS A 58 11.24 -0.23 -10.33
CA LYS A 58 12.04 -0.21 -11.58
C LYS A 58 11.26 0.20 -12.83
N SER A 59 9.95 -0.03 -12.85
CA SER A 59 9.12 0.24 -14.04
C SER A 59 8.36 1.56 -13.93
N GLU A 60 8.21 2.27 -15.04
CA GLU A 60 7.37 3.48 -15.12
C GLU A 60 5.93 3.22 -14.69
N ARG A 61 5.39 2.05 -15.03
CA ARG A 61 4.06 1.62 -14.61
C ARG A 61 3.94 1.58 -13.09
N ALA A 62 4.90 0.95 -12.41
CA ALA A 62 4.92 0.84 -10.95
C ALA A 62 5.15 2.21 -10.30
N ARG A 63 6.10 3.00 -10.82
CA ARG A 63 6.34 4.37 -10.36
C ARG A 63 5.10 5.25 -10.44
N ARG A 64 4.32 5.18 -11.52
CA ARG A 64 3.06 5.92 -11.67
C ARG A 64 1.98 5.41 -10.72
N ALA A 65 1.82 4.08 -10.62
CA ALA A 65 0.84 3.45 -9.74
C ALA A 65 1.06 3.80 -8.26
N PHE A 66 2.32 3.91 -7.84
CA PHE A 66 2.72 4.17 -6.46
C PHE A 66 3.43 5.53 -6.30
N GLN A 67 3.10 6.51 -7.14
CA GLN A 67 3.74 7.84 -7.12
C GLN A 67 3.56 8.59 -5.78
N ARG A 68 2.55 8.21 -5.00
CA ARG A 68 2.26 8.75 -3.67
C ARG A 68 2.93 7.98 -2.53
N ALA A 69 3.60 6.87 -2.83
CA ALA A 69 4.40 6.17 -1.83
C ALA A 69 5.55 7.07 -1.37
N GLY A 70 6.03 6.85 -0.14
CA GLY A 70 7.15 7.62 0.38
C GLY A 70 8.42 7.44 -0.46
N LYS A 71 9.39 8.35 -0.30
CA LYS A 71 10.67 8.31 -1.02
C LYS A 71 11.35 6.94 -0.86
N CYS A 72 11.76 6.33 -1.97
CA CYS A 72 12.55 5.10 -1.92
C CYS A 72 13.99 5.39 -1.45
N ILE A 73 14.62 4.39 -0.83
CA ILE A 73 15.95 4.52 -0.21
C ILE A 73 16.97 3.51 -0.73
N ALA A 74 16.53 2.37 -1.29
CA ALA A 74 17.41 1.38 -1.89
C ALA A 74 16.85 0.83 -3.19
N SER A 75 17.74 0.34 -4.05
CA SER A 75 17.40 -0.25 -5.36
C SER A 75 17.13 -1.75 -5.30
N ASP A 76 17.40 -2.38 -4.15
CA ASP A 76 17.33 -3.82 -3.93
C ASP A 76 16.46 -4.16 -2.72
N GLU A 77 16.06 -5.43 -2.63
CA GLU A 77 15.17 -5.97 -1.60
C GLU A 77 15.91 -6.35 -0.31
N ALA A 78 17.22 -6.11 -0.18
CA ALA A 78 17.97 -6.45 1.04
C ALA A 78 17.57 -5.56 2.22
N ILE A 79 17.04 -4.36 1.96
CA ILE A 79 16.48 -3.48 3.00
C ILE A 79 15.18 -4.00 3.62
N LEU A 80 14.50 -4.94 2.95
CA LEU A 80 13.28 -5.54 3.45
C LEU A 80 13.60 -6.47 4.63
N SER A 81 12.63 -6.66 5.51
CA SER A 81 12.69 -7.70 6.53
C SER A 81 12.67 -9.10 5.89
N SER A 82 13.08 -10.12 6.64
CA SER A 82 12.95 -11.52 6.19
C SER A 82 11.49 -11.89 5.89
N ALA A 83 10.55 -11.43 6.72
CA ALA A 83 9.13 -11.70 6.53
C ALA A 83 8.59 -11.12 5.21
N GLU A 84 8.96 -9.89 4.86
CA GLU A 84 8.57 -9.26 3.59
C GLU A 84 9.16 -9.99 2.38
N ARG A 85 10.43 -10.42 2.46
CA ARG A 85 11.07 -11.20 1.41
C ARG A 85 10.39 -12.56 1.22
N ASP A 86 10.06 -13.25 2.31
CA ASP A 86 9.34 -14.52 2.26
C ASP A 86 7.93 -14.36 1.70
N TYR A 87 7.26 -13.26 2.04
CA TYR A 87 5.94 -12.91 1.51
C TYR A 87 5.99 -12.68 -0.01
N LEU A 88 6.95 -11.88 -0.47
CA LEU A 88 7.17 -11.61 -1.90
C LEU A 88 7.53 -12.90 -2.65
N SER A 89 8.34 -13.78 -2.06
CA SER A 89 8.67 -15.09 -2.66
C SER A 89 7.40 -15.91 -2.91
N LYS A 90 6.55 -16.10 -1.90
CA LYS A 90 5.30 -16.84 -2.02
C LYS A 90 4.37 -16.23 -3.07
N LEU A 91 4.28 -14.91 -3.10
CA LEU A 91 3.47 -14.18 -4.07
C LEU A 91 3.95 -14.44 -5.50
N ARG A 92 5.27 -14.35 -5.72
CA ARG A 92 5.91 -14.60 -7.02
C ARG A 92 5.75 -16.04 -7.47
N ASP A 93 5.89 -17.00 -6.57
CA ASP A 93 5.70 -18.42 -6.89
C ASP A 93 4.28 -18.69 -7.39
N VAL A 94 3.26 -18.10 -6.73
CA VAL A 94 1.87 -18.16 -7.19
C VAL A 94 1.70 -17.45 -8.53
N GLY A 95 2.27 -16.26 -8.70
CA GLY A 95 2.22 -15.51 -9.96
C GLY A 95 2.78 -16.30 -11.13
N LYS A 96 3.97 -16.91 -10.95
CA LYS A 96 4.62 -17.80 -11.93
C LYS A 96 3.79 -19.04 -12.21
N GLY A 97 3.29 -19.70 -11.18
CA GLY A 97 2.43 -20.89 -11.31
C GLY A 97 1.16 -20.63 -12.12
N LYS A 98 0.65 -19.39 -12.09
CA LYS A 98 -0.52 -18.96 -12.87
C LYS A 98 -0.18 -18.42 -14.27
N GLY A 99 1.10 -18.33 -14.63
CA GLY A 99 1.55 -17.74 -15.90
C GLY A 99 1.28 -16.23 -15.99
N CYS A 100 1.29 -15.51 -14.86
CA CYS A 100 1.03 -14.08 -14.85
C CYS A 100 2.19 -13.31 -15.51
N PRO A 101 1.90 -12.38 -16.44
CA PRO A 101 2.94 -11.59 -17.09
C PRO A 101 3.62 -10.66 -16.07
N GLY A 102 4.96 -10.69 -16.05
CA GLY A 102 5.77 -9.85 -15.16
C GLY A 102 6.13 -10.48 -13.80
N PHE A 103 5.90 -11.79 -13.63
CA PHE A 103 6.33 -12.61 -12.49
C PHE A 103 7.41 -13.63 -12.87
#